data_AF-A0A0S9KDG4-F1
#
_entry.id   AF-A0A0S9KDG4-F1
#
_cell.length_a   1.000
_cell.length_b   1.000
_cell.length_c   1.000
_cell.angle_alpha   90.00
_cell.angle_beta   90.00
_cell.angle_gamma   90.00
#
_symmetry.space_group_name_H-M   'P 1'
#
loop_
_entity.id
_entity.type
_entity.pdbx_description
1 polymer ?
#
loop_
_entity_poly.entity_id
_entity_poly.type
_entity_poly.pdbx_seq_one_letter_code
_entity_poly.pdbx_strand_id
1 'polypeptide(L)'
;MTDVKWGWMQTYTGQRFTPMDPNPDHIHLEDIAHGLSLLCRFNGQIDSFYSVAEHSVLVSEQFTDRDTALYGLLHDGTEAYVGDMITPLKQFFPEYKRVENKVADAIAARFGLTITPEIKAAVKEADTRILLTERNALMPRADRWELDDLVTQLPVRIEGWAPEVAERRFLDLFEYLTGTARINADPADVFDEQAVYDRVTRKLEATHSRPGTPVSKERMQFLRNRALGR
;
A
#
# COMPACT_ATOMS: atom_id res chain seq x y z
N MET A 1 -37.36 -1.07 -6.67
CA MET A 1 -36.09 -0.70 -6.02
C MET A 1 -36.42 -0.51 -4.55
N THR A 2 -35.98 -1.42 -3.70
CA THR A 2 -36.26 -1.38 -2.26
C THR A 2 -35.56 -0.18 -1.64
N ASP A 3 -36.31 0.64 -0.89
CA ASP A 3 -35.77 1.69 -0.01
C ASP A 3 -34.77 1.08 0.96
N VAL A 4 -33.47 1.15 0.63
CA VAL A 4 -32.41 0.71 1.53
C VAL A 4 -32.31 1.76 2.64
N LYS A 5 -32.89 1.45 3.80
CA LYS A 5 -32.92 2.32 5.00
C LYS A 5 -31.53 2.64 5.59
N TRP A 6 -30.45 2.07 5.06
CA TRP A 6 -29.10 2.19 5.60
C TRP A 6 -28.09 2.35 4.47
N GLY A 7 -28.03 3.56 3.90
CA GLY A 7 -27.07 3.91 2.84
C GLY A 7 -25.66 4.24 3.34
N TRP A 8 -25.37 4.03 4.63
CA TRP A 8 -24.11 4.42 5.26
C TRP A 8 -23.58 3.32 6.19
N MET A 9 -22.27 3.33 6.43
CA MET A 9 -21.56 2.53 7.43
C MET A 9 -20.90 3.42 8.47
N GLN A 10 -20.76 2.94 9.70
CA GLN A 10 -19.96 3.60 10.72
C GLN A 10 -18.48 3.28 10.51
N THR A 11 -17.62 4.30 10.52
CA THR A 11 -16.16 4.12 10.45
C THR A 11 -15.56 3.99 11.85
N TYR A 12 -14.27 3.64 11.91
CA TYR A 12 -13.52 3.44 13.16
C TYR A 12 -13.50 4.69 14.05
N THR A 13 -13.29 5.86 13.44
CA THR A 13 -13.34 7.17 14.12
C THR A 13 -14.77 7.61 14.48
N GLY A 14 -15.78 6.79 14.17
CA GLY A 14 -17.19 7.01 14.54
C GLY A 14 -17.99 7.82 13.51
N GLN A 15 -17.45 8.05 12.32
CA GLN A 15 -18.08 8.85 11.28
C GLN A 15 -19.08 8.04 10.46
N ARG A 16 -19.97 8.72 9.75
CA ARG A 16 -20.86 8.09 8.76
C ARG A 16 -20.25 8.17 7.38
N PHE A 17 -19.94 7.01 6.78
CA PHE A 17 -19.46 6.90 5.42
C PHE A 17 -20.53 6.32 4.50
N THR A 18 -20.76 6.94 3.34
CA THR A 18 -21.77 6.53 2.35
C THR A 18 -21.06 6.03 1.10
N PRO A 19 -20.87 4.71 0.89
CA PRO A 19 -20.12 4.21 -0.27
C PRO A 19 -20.69 4.64 -1.63
N MET A 20 -22.01 4.79 -1.72
CA MET A 20 -22.70 5.16 -2.97
C MET A 20 -22.47 6.62 -3.39
N ASP A 21 -22.13 7.48 -2.42
CA ASP A 21 -21.92 8.92 -2.56
C ASP A 21 -20.85 9.40 -1.54
N PRO A 22 -19.58 9.02 -1.76
CA PRO A 22 -18.53 9.27 -0.80
C PRO A 22 -18.14 10.75 -0.78
N ASN A 23 -18.17 11.37 0.40
CA ASN A 23 -17.67 12.73 0.62
C ASN A 23 -16.17 12.66 0.99
N PRO A 24 -15.26 13.29 0.22
CA PRO A 24 -13.84 13.36 0.56
C PRO A 24 -13.59 13.85 1.99
N ASP A 25 -14.33 14.84 2.48
CA ASP A 25 -14.12 15.41 3.83
C ASP A 25 -14.42 14.42 4.97
N HIS A 26 -15.14 13.32 4.69
CA HIS A 26 -15.45 12.26 5.66
C HIS A 26 -14.47 11.09 5.57
N ILE A 27 -13.46 11.17 4.70
CA ILE A 27 -12.41 10.16 4.59
C ILE A 27 -11.29 10.55 5.54
N HIS A 28 -11.05 9.70 6.53
CA HIS A 28 -9.98 9.84 7.51
C HIS A 28 -8.91 8.78 7.27
N LEU A 29 -7.65 9.15 7.45
CA LEU A 29 -6.53 8.23 7.27
C LEU A 29 -6.60 7.10 8.31
N GLU A 30 -6.98 7.44 9.54
CA GLU A 30 -7.14 6.51 10.65
C GLU A 30 -8.18 5.42 10.34
N ASP A 31 -9.28 5.79 9.64
CA ASP A 31 -10.30 4.81 9.22
C ASP A 31 -9.74 3.82 8.19
N ILE A 32 -8.93 4.33 7.24
CA ILE A 32 -8.27 3.49 6.22
C ILE A 32 -7.25 2.57 6.88
N ALA A 33 -6.32 3.13 7.65
CA ALA A 33 -5.26 2.37 8.29
C ALA A 33 -5.83 1.27 9.20
N HIS A 34 -6.85 1.59 10.00
CA HIS A 34 -7.52 0.63 10.88
C HIS A 34 -8.28 -0.45 10.10
N GLY A 35 -9.05 -0.06 9.07
CA GLY A 35 -9.79 -1.02 8.25
C GLY A 35 -8.85 -2.00 7.54
N LEU A 36 -7.79 -1.48 6.91
CA LEU A 36 -6.82 -2.28 6.18
C LEU A 36 -5.93 -3.15 7.08
N SER A 37 -5.66 -2.73 8.32
CA SER A 37 -4.83 -3.51 9.26
C SER A 37 -5.53 -4.76 9.78
N LEU A 38 -6.87 -4.74 9.82
CA LEU A 38 -7.71 -5.87 10.21
C LEU A 38 -8.17 -6.73 9.02
N LEU A 39 -8.13 -6.18 7.80
CA LEU A 39 -8.55 -6.88 6.59
C LEU A 39 -7.49 -7.89 6.16
N CYS A 40 -7.79 -9.18 6.33
CA CYS A 40 -6.91 -10.27 5.95
C CYS A 40 -6.97 -10.51 4.44
N ARG A 41 -5.82 -10.56 3.78
CA ARG A 41 -5.73 -10.85 2.34
C ARG A 41 -6.09 -12.29 2.02
N PHE A 42 -6.36 -12.54 0.74
CA PHE A 42 -6.73 -13.86 0.21
C PHE A 42 -7.98 -14.46 0.89
N ASN A 43 -8.87 -13.62 1.43
CA ASN A 43 -10.00 -14.04 2.28
C ASN A 43 -9.57 -14.97 3.42
N GLY A 44 -8.36 -14.81 3.96
CA GLY A 44 -7.83 -15.65 5.02
C GLY A 44 -7.45 -17.08 4.61
N GLN A 45 -7.39 -17.41 3.32
CA GLN A 45 -6.92 -18.71 2.81
C GLN A 45 -5.38 -18.80 2.80
N ILE A 46 -4.75 -18.44 3.92
CA ILE A 46 -3.30 -18.35 4.12
C ILE A 46 -2.91 -18.97 5.45
N ASP A 47 -1.67 -19.48 5.56
CA ASP A 47 -1.21 -20.21 6.75
C ASP A 47 -0.96 -19.31 7.98
N SER A 48 -0.77 -18.01 7.76
CA SER A 48 -0.56 -17.00 8.81
C SER A 48 -1.27 -15.70 8.43
N PHE A 49 -1.70 -14.92 9.43
CA PHE A 49 -2.36 -13.64 9.20
C PHE A 49 -1.46 -12.67 8.41
N TYR A 50 -2.04 -12.00 7.42
CA TYR A 50 -1.37 -11.00 6.59
C TYR A 50 -2.41 -9.98 6.12
N SER A 51 -2.21 -8.72 6.49
CA SER A 51 -3.19 -7.66 6.30
C SER A 51 -3.01 -6.92 4.97
N VAL A 52 -4.07 -6.26 4.51
CA VAL A 52 -3.99 -5.32 3.38
C VAL A 52 -3.05 -4.16 3.71
N ALA A 53 -3.02 -3.70 4.96
CA ALA A 53 -2.10 -2.62 5.37
C ALA A 53 -0.62 -3.00 5.20
N GLU A 54 -0.20 -4.22 5.57
CA GLU A 54 1.17 -4.69 5.34
C GLU A 54 1.50 -4.72 3.84
N HIS A 55 0.58 -5.25 3.03
CA HIS A 55 0.71 -5.22 1.57
C HIS A 55 0.89 -3.78 1.03
N SER A 56 0.02 -2.84 1.40
CA SER A 56 0.10 -1.47 0.92
C SER A 56 1.39 -0.77 1.33
N VAL A 57 1.89 -1.01 2.55
CA VAL A 57 3.20 -0.51 3.00
C VAL A 57 4.32 -1.08 2.14
N LEU A 58 4.33 -2.39 1.89
CA LEU A 58 5.34 -3.03 1.05
C LEU A 58 5.30 -2.51 -0.39
N VAL A 59 4.11 -2.24 -0.96
CA VAL A 59 3.96 -1.62 -2.28
C VAL A 59 4.54 -0.21 -2.29
N SER A 60 4.18 0.62 -1.30
CA SER A 60 4.71 1.98 -1.17
C SER A 60 6.23 2.02 -1.06
N GLU A 61 6.84 1.12 -0.27
CA GLU A 61 8.30 1.03 -0.09
C GLU A 61 9.07 0.68 -1.38
N GLN A 62 8.39 0.34 -2.48
CA GLN A 62 9.05 0.09 -3.76
C GLN A 62 9.45 1.37 -4.49
N PHE A 63 8.96 2.53 -4.06
CA PHE A 63 9.11 3.80 -4.75
C PHE A 63 9.84 4.83 -3.89
N THR A 64 10.70 5.62 -4.53
CA THR A 64 11.43 6.72 -3.86
C THR A 64 10.82 8.08 -4.14
N ASP A 65 10.03 8.21 -5.21
CA ASP A 65 9.30 9.44 -5.49
C ASP A 65 8.01 9.47 -4.66
N ARG A 66 7.73 10.64 -4.10
CA ARG A 66 6.64 10.84 -3.15
C ARG A 66 5.28 10.44 -3.71
N ASP A 67 4.96 10.87 -4.92
CA ASP A 67 3.61 10.72 -5.46
C ASP A 67 3.30 9.25 -5.82
N THR A 68 4.26 8.51 -6.37
CA THR A 68 4.08 7.06 -6.63
C THR A 68 4.05 6.28 -5.32
N ALA A 69 4.90 6.59 -4.34
CA ALA A 69 4.87 5.95 -3.03
C ALA A 69 3.52 6.19 -2.33
N LEU A 70 3.04 7.44 -2.30
CA LEU A 70 1.78 7.80 -1.65
C LEU A 70 0.57 7.14 -2.35
N TYR A 71 0.57 7.09 -3.68
CA TYR A 71 -0.45 6.31 -4.40
C TYR A 71 -0.34 4.82 -4.08
N GLY A 72 0.87 4.26 -4.02
CA GLY A 72 1.13 2.87 -3.64
C GLY A 72 0.62 2.54 -2.22
N LEU A 73 0.74 3.46 -1.27
CA LEU A 73 0.22 3.28 0.08
C LEU A 73 -1.31 3.28 0.12
N LEU A 74 -1.96 4.08 -0.71
CA LEU A 74 -3.42 4.29 -0.68
C LEU A 74 -4.20 3.52 -1.75
N HIS A 75 -3.52 2.73 -2.60
CA HIS A 75 -4.16 2.12 -3.78
C HIS A 75 -5.30 1.16 -3.43
N ASP A 76 -5.19 0.43 -2.32
CA ASP A 76 -6.22 -0.46 -1.77
C ASP A 76 -7.09 0.23 -0.71
N GLY A 77 -6.96 1.55 -0.52
CA GLY A 77 -7.68 2.30 0.51
C GLY A 77 -9.20 2.19 0.43
N THR A 78 -9.75 1.84 -0.75
CA THR A 78 -11.18 1.59 -0.92
C THR A 78 -11.66 0.39 -0.11
N GLU A 79 -10.82 -0.62 0.08
CA GLU A 79 -11.18 -1.87 0.74
C GLU A 79 -11.54 -1.69 2.22
N ALA A 80 -11.03 -0.63 2.86
CA ALA A 80 -11.44 -0.24 4.21
C ALA A 80 -12.93 0.13 4.32
N TYR A 81 -13.55 0.52 3.20
CA TYR A 81 -14.95 0.97 3.17
C TYR A 81 -15.88 0.00 2.44
N VAL A 82 -15.41 -0.64 1.37
CA VAL A 82 -16.24 -1.52 0.52
C VAL A 82 -15.92 -3.01 0.69
N GLY A 83 -14.82 -3.34 1.38
CA GLY A 83 -14.29 -4.69 1.52
C GLY A 83 -13.36 -5.11 0.37
N ASP A 84 -12.60 -6.20 0.58
CA ASP A 84 -11.82 -6.86 -0.47
C ASP A 84 -12.70 -7.92 -1.16
N MET A 85 -13.24 -7.56 -2.32
CA MET A 85 -13.94 -8.52 -3.18
C MET A 85 -12.93 -9.21 -4.09
N ILE A 86 -12.86 -10.54 -4.05
CA ILE A 86 -11.95 -11.29 -4.93
C ILE A 86 -12.15 -10.96 -6.42
N THR A 87 -11.04 -10.87 -7.15
CA THR A 87 -10.99 -10.52 -8.57
C THR A 87 -11.99 -11.27 -9.45
N PRO A 88 -12.21 -12.60 -9.32
CA PRO A 88 -13.18 -13.31 -10.13
C PRO A 88 -14.62 -12.79 -9.94
N LEU A 89 -15.00 -12.37 -8.73
CA LEU A 89 -16.34 -11.83 -8.48
C LEU A 89 -16.49 -10.40 -9.02
N LYS A 90 -15.46 -9.56 -8.94
CA LYS A 90 -15.51 -8.18 -9.47
C LYS A 90 -15.91 -8.14 -10.96
N GLN A 91 -15.63 -9.20 -11.73
CA GLN A 91 -16.02 -9.33 -13.14
C GLN A 91 -17.53 -9.48 -13.36
N PHE A 92 -18.26 -10.01 -12.38
CA PHE A 92 -19.71 -10.23 -12.45
C PHE A 92 -20.54 -9.10 -11.80
N PHE A 93 -19.91 -8.19 -11.04
CA PHE A 93 -20.57 -7.10 -10.33
C PHE A 93 -20.08 -5.71 -10.80
N PRO A 94 -20.50 -5.24 -11.99
CA PRO A 94 -20.05 -3.96 -12.53
C PRO A 94 -20.47 -2.77 -11.65
N GLU A 95 -21.59 -2.87 -10.92
CA GLU A 95 -22.02 -1.88 -9.95
C GLU A 95 -21.02 -1.75 -8.80
N TYR A 96 -20.43 -2.85 -8.33
CA TYR A 96 -19.40 -2.82 -7.28
C TYR A 96 -18.20 -2.00 -7.75
N LYS A 97 -17.73 -2.26 -8.98
CA LYS A 97 -16.62 -1.51 -9.58
C LYS A 97 -16.93 -0.01 -9.71
N ARG A 98 -18.18 0.36 -10.00
CA ARG A 98 -18.59 1.77 -10.05
C ARG A 98 -18.52 2.42 -8.67
N VAL A 99 -18.95 1.71 -7.62
CA VAL A 99 -18.86 2.18 -6.22
C VAL A 99 -17.40 2.31 -5.80
N GLU A 100 -16.59 1.28 -6.03
CA GLU A 100 -15.14 1.28 -5.74
C GLU A 100 -14.43 2.46 -6.41
N ASN A 101 -14.70 2.73 -7.69
CA ASN A 101 -14.13 3.89 -8.39
C ASN A 101 -14.53 5.23 -7.75
N LYS A 102 -15.78 5.41 -7.33
CA LYS A 102 -16.20 6.63 -6.64
C LYS A 102 -15.45 6.83 -5.32
N VAL A 103 -15.27 5.75 -4.56
CA VAL A 103 -14.51 5.80 -3.31
C VAL A 103 -13.04 6.11 -3.59
N ALA A 104 -12.45 5.50 -4.62
CA ALA A 104 -11.09 5.78 -5.05
C ALA A 104 -10.90 7.26 -5.43
N ASP A 105 -11.84 7.84 -6.18
CA ASP A 105 -11.82 9.26 -6.56
C ASP A 105 -11.93 10.17 -5.32
N ALA A 106 -12.77 9.81 -4.34
CA ALA A 106 -12.91 10.57 -3.10
C ALA A 106 -11.65 10.49 -2.22
N ILE A 107 -11.01 9.32 -2.12
CA ILE A 107 -9.70 9.14 -1.45
C ILE A 107 -8.64 9.99 -2.16
N ALA A 108 -8.58 9.93 -3.49
CA ALA A 108 -7.63 10.70 -4.28
C ALA A 108 -7.80 12.22 -4.06
N ALA A 109 -9.04 12.70 -4.04
CA ALA A 109 -9.35 14.10 -3.74
C ALA A 109 -8.95 14.48 -2.30
N ARG A 110 -9.27 13.63 -1.31
CA ARG A 110 -9.00 13.89 0.11
C ARG A 110 -7.52 14.02 0.43
N PHE A 111 -6.68 13.21 -0.23
CA PHE A 111 -5.24 13.16 0.03
C PHE A 111 -4.40 13.86 -1.06
N GLY A 112 -5.04 14.50 -2.04
CA GLY A 112 -4.36 15.23 -3.11
C GLY A 112 -3.45 14.35 -3.95
N LEU A 113 -3.92 13.16 -4.33
CA LEU A 113 -3.10 12.19 -5.06
C LEU A 113 -2.91 12.61 -6.53
N THR A 114 -1.66 12.63 -6.98
CA THR A 114 -1.32 12.77 -8.40
C THR A 114 -1.26 11.38 -9.03
N ILE A 115 -2.26 11.02 -9.83
CA ILE A 115 -2.37 9.69 -10.46
C ILE A 115 -2.22 9.83 -11.97
N THR A 116 -0.98 9.79 -12.46
CA THR A 116 -0.71 9.71 -13.90
C THR A 116 -0.80 8.25 -14.39
N PRO A 117 -0.96 8.00 -15.70
CA PRO A 117 -0.91 6.64 -16.25
C PRO A 117 0.38 5.89 -15.89
N GLU A 118 1.51 6.60 -15.84
CA GLU A 118 2.82 6.03 -15.50
C GLU A 118 2.88 5.61 -14.03
N ILE A 119 2.43 6.48 -13.12
CA ILE A 119 2.33 6.17 -11.68
C ILE A 119 1.41 4.97 -11.46
N LYS A 120 0.25 4.98 -12.12
CA LYS A 120 -0.73 3.90 -12.02
C LYS A 120 -0.17 2.57 -12.52
N ALA A 121 0.55 2.58 -13.64
CA ALA A 121 1.19 1.38 -14.18
C ALA A 121 2.30 0.86 -13.26
N ALA A 122 3.14 1.75 -12.72
CA ALA A 122 4.23 1.40 -11.82
C ALA A 122 3.72 0.76 -10.52
N VAL A 123 2.72 1.36 -9.87
CA VAL A 123 2.08 0.79 -8.68
C VAL A 123 1.42 -0.55 -9.00
N LYS A 124 0.73 -0.67 -10.15
CA LYS A 124 0.09 -1.94 -10.52
C LYS A 124 1.11 -3.07 -10.75
N GLU A 125 2.26 -2.74 -11.32
CA GLU A 125 3.36 -3.71 -11.48
C GLU A 125 3.87 -4.15 -10.11
N ALA A 126 4.16 -3.21 -9.19
CA ALA A 126 4.64 -3.53 -7.85
C ALA A 126 3.64 -4.36 -7.04
N ASP A 127 2.36 -3.97 -7.04
CA ASP A 127 1.24 -4.74 -6.45
C ASP A 127 1.24 -6.19 -6.95
N THR A 128 1.24 -6.39 -8.27
CA THR A 128 1.20 -7.72 -8.88
C THR A 128 2.42 -8.57 -8.53
N ARG A 129 3.61 -7.95 -8.47
CA ARG A 129 4.86 -8.64 -8.11
C ARG A 129 4.93 -9.00 -6.63
N ILE A 130 4.40 -8.15 -5.76
CA ILE A 130 4.30 -8.41 -4.32
C ILE A 130 3.23 -9.47 -4.05
N LEU A 131 2.09 -9.45 -4.73
CA LEU A 131 1.07 -10.51 -4.68
C LEU A 131 1.69 -11.90 -4.94
N LEU A 132 2.60 -11.98 -5.91
CA LEU A 132 3.32 -13.22 -6.18
C LEU A 132 4.24 -13.64 -5.02
N THR A 133 4.98 -12.69 -4.43
CA THR A 133 5.81 -12.93 -3.24
C THR A 133 4.97 -13.40 -2.05
N GLU A 134 3.84 -12.75 -1.80
CA GLU A 134 2.89 -13.07 -0.73
C GLU A 134 2.36 -14.49 -0.86
N ARG A 135 1.84 -14.83 -2.04
CA ARG A 135 1.30 -16.17 -2.31
C ARG A 135 2.38 -17.23 -2.08
N ASN A 136 3.59 -17.01 -2.58
CA ASN A 136 4.70 -17.96 -2.39
C ASN A 136 5.08 -18.14 -0.92
N ALA A 137 4.97 -17.09 -0.10
CA ALA A 137 5.29 -17.13 1.33
C ALA A 137 4.16 -17.74 2.18
N LEU A 138 2.89 -17.47 1.83
CA LEU A 138 1.73 -17.70 2.69
C LEU A 138 0.81 -18.84 2.23
N MET A 139 0.93 -19.28 0.98
CA MET A 139 0.10 -20.35 0.39
C MET A 139 0.97 -21.50 -0.13
N PRO A 140 1.63 -22.28 0.76
CA PRO A 140 2.56 -23.34 0.34
C PRO A 140 1.88 -24.49 -0.41
N ARG A 141 0.55 -24.57 -0.37
CA ARG A 141 -0.27 -25.56 -1.06
C ARG A 141 -0.93 -25.02 -2.33
N ALA A 142 -0.57 -23.81 -2.76
CA ALA A 142 -1.16 -23.20 -3.95
C ALA A 142 -0.83 -24.01 -5.21
N ASP A 143 -1.84 -24.20 -6.05
CA ASP A 143 -1.64 -24.59 -7.45
C ASP A 143 -0.93 -23.48 -8.22
N ARG A 144 -0.46 -23.82 -9.42
CA ARG A 144 0.16 -22.89 -10.35
C ARG A 144 -0.82 -21.79 -10.76
N TRP A 145 -0.38 -20.53 -10.72
CA TRP A 145 -1.14 -19.37 -11.19
C TRP A 145 -0.65 -18.94 -12.57
N GLU A 146 -1.50 -18.28 -13.36
CA GLU A 146 -1.08 -17.70 -14.65
C GLU A 146 0.05 -16.67 -14.48
N LEU A 147 0.11 -16.01 -13.32
CA LEU A 147 1.14 -15.03 -12.98
C LEU A 147 2.56 -15.63 -12.88
N ASP A 148 2.69 -16.95 -12.66
CA ASP A 148 3.99 -17.62 -12.48
C ASP A 148 4.93 -17.43 -13.68
N ASP A 149 4.37 -17.32 -14.88
CA ASP A 149 5.14 -17.18 -16.13
C ASP A 149 5.27 -15.74 -16.60
N LEU A 150 4.49 -14.82 -16.02
CA LEU A 150 4.31 -13.46 -16.54
C LEU A 150 5.07 -12.42 -15.72
N VAL A 151 5.34 -12.72 -14.44
CA VAL A 151 5.79 -11.73 -13.48
C VAL A 151 6.85 -12.33 -12.57
N THR A 152 7.89 -11.54 -12.27
CA THR A 152 8.92 -11.92 -11.30
C THR A 152 8.63 -11.31 -9.94
N GLN A 153 8.58 -12.15 -8.90
CA GLN A 153 8.36 -11.73 -7.52
C GLN A 153 9.37 -10.67 -7.05
N LEU A 154 8.97 -9.81 -6.12
CA LEU A 154 9.87 -8.86 -5.48
C LEU A 154 10.50 -9.47 -4.21
N PRO A 155 11.77 -9.19 -3.90
CA PRO A 155 12.45 -9.75 -2.72
C PRO A 155 12.07 -8.99 -1.44
N VAL A 156 10.76 -8.79 -1.22
CA VAL A 156 10.22 -8.26 0.03
C VAL A 156 10.04 -9.39 1.03
N ARG A 157 10.14 -9.06 2.32
CA ARG A 157 9.87 -10.01 3.40
C ARG A 157 8.42 -9.88 3.83
N ILE A 158 7.73 -11.00 3.87
CA ILE A 158 6.37 -11.12 4.40
C ILE A 158 6.51 -11.47 5.88
N GLU A 159 6.12 -10.54 6.76
CA GLU A 159 6.31 -10.67 8.20
C GLU A 159 5.04 -11.15 8.90
N GLY A 160 3.86 -10.79 8.39
CA GLY A 160 2.58 -11.09 9.03
C GLY A 160 2.41 -10.25 10.30
N TRP A 161 2.51 -8.94 10.17
CA TRP A 161 2.41 -8.00 11.27
C TRP A 161 1.07 -8.17 12.02
N ALA A 162 1.14 -8.05 13.35
CA ALA A 162 -0.07 -7.86 14.15
C ALA A 162 -0.81 -6.59 13.66
N PRO A 163 -2.15 -6.56 13.67
CA PRO A 163 -2.92 -5.43 13.16
C PRO A 163 -2.46 -4.07 13.68
N GLU A 164 -2.15 -3.95 14.97
CA GLU A 164 -1.70 -2.70 15.58
C GLU A 164 -0.37 -2.22 15.01
N VAL A 165 0.53 -3.15 14.68
CA VAL A 165 1.82 -2.85 14.04
C VAL A 165 1.62 -2.44 12.59
N ALA A 166 0.74 -3.11 11.86
CA ALA A 166 0.43 -2.78 10.46
C ALA A 166 -0.24 -1.40 10.34
N GLU A 167 -1.22 -1.11 11.22
CA GLU A 167 -1.87 0.19 11.32
C GLU A 167 -0.86 1.29 11.60
N ARG A 168 0.00 1.11 12.61
CA ARG A 168 1.03 2.10 12.98
C ARG A 168 1.99 2.37 11.83
N ARG A 169 2.52 1.32 11.19
CA ARG A 169 3.45 1.46 10.05
C ARG A 169 2.81 2.15 8.86
N PHE A 170 1.54 1.89 8.58
CA PHE A 170 0.79 2.57 7.52
C PHE A 170 0.70 4.07 7.80
N LEU A 171 0.31 4.45 9.04
CA LEU A 171 0.19 5.84 9.46
C LEU A 171 1.56 6.56 9.43
N ASP A 172 2.61 5.94 9.95
CA ASP A 172 3.96 6.52 9.97
C ASP A 172 4.50 6.75 8.56
N LEU A 173 4.30 5.78 7.66
CA LEU A 173 4.72 5.92 6.27
C LEU A 173 3.95 7.03 5.56
N PHE A 174 2.64 7.14 5.80
CA PHE A 174 1.86 8.26 5.27
C PHE A 174 2.41 9.60 5.78
N GLU A 175 2.60 9.74 7.10
CA GLU A 175 3.11 10.97 7.71
C GLU A 175 4.50 11.36 7.16
N TYR A 176 5.37 10.38 6.96
CA TYR A 176 6.68 10.56 6.32
C TYR A 176 6.54 11.09 4.89
N LEU A 177 5.67 10.48 4.07
CA LEU A 177 5.46 10.88 2.68
C LEU A 177 4.78 12.24 2.53
N THR A 178 3.96 12.65 3.50
CA THR A 178 3.27 13.95 3.48
C THR A 178 4.01 15.05 4.24
N GLY A 179 5.10 14.73 4.95
CA GLY A 179 5.85 15.69 5.76
C GLY A 179 5.05 16.23 6.94
N THR A 180 4.05 15.49 7.41
CA THR A 180 3.11 15.92 8.47
C THR A 180 3.50 15.42 9.87
N ALA A 181 4.76 15.04 10.07
CA ALA A 181 5.27 14.40 11.29
C ALA A 181 4.62 14.96 12.57
N ARG A 182 3.91 14.09 13.30
CA ARG A 182 3.42 14.42 14.65
C ARG A 182 4.62 14.71 15.55
N ILE A 183 4.79 15.97 15.97
CA ILE A 183 5.85 16.41 16.91
C ILE A 183 5.74 15.73 18.31
N ASN A 184 4.80 14.81 18.55
CA ASN A 184 4.58 14.16 19.85
C ASN A 184 4.42 12.64 19.75
N ALA A 185 5.40 11.91 19.22
CA ALA A 185 5.47 10.44 19.37
C ALA A 185 6.52 10.05 20.44
N ASP A 186 6.18 9.04 21.23
CA ASP A 186 7.05 8.40 22.23
C ASP A 186 8.41 7.99 21.58
N PRO A 187 9.57 8.24 22.20
CA PRO A 187 10.88 7.85 21.67
C PRO A 187 11.03 6.37 21.27
N ALA A 188 10.15 5.48 21.74
CA ALA A 188 10.13 4.07 21.36
C ALA A 188 9.45 3.79 19.99
N ASP A 189 8.74 4.77 19.43
CA ASP A 189 7.83 4.63 18.27
C ASP A 189 8.29 5.46 17.06
N VAL A 190 9.58 5.83 17.03
CA VAL A 190 10.16 6.64 15.96
C VAL A 190 10.46 5.75 14.75
N PHE A 191 9.83 6.10 13.62
CA PHE A 191 10.18 5.62 12.29
C PHE A 191 11.71 5.62 12.10
N ASP A 192 12.30 4.43 11.96
CA ASP A 192 13.74 4.25 11.76
C ASP A 192 14.10 4.57 10.30
N GLU A 193 14.26 5.86 10.04
CA GLU A 193 14.69 6.43 8.76
C GLU A 193 15.98 5.77 8.24
N GLN A 194 16.89 5.37 9.14
CA GLN A 194 18.14 4.71 8.78
C GLN A 194 17.91 3.27 8.31
N ALA A 195 17.01 2.52 8.92
CA ALA A 195 16.65 1.18 8.47
C ALA A 195 15.96 1.17 7.10
N VAL A 196 15.12 2.17 6.82
CA VAL A 196 14.50 2.34 5.49
C VAL A 196 15.56 2.73 4.46
N TYR A 197 16.42 3.69 4.78
CA TYR A 197 17.54 4.08 3.92
C TYR A 197 18.47 2.91 3.59
N ASP A 198 18.83 2.09 4.59
CA ASP A 198 19.68 0.92 4.42
C ASP A 198 19.02 -0.14 3.53
N ARG A 199 17.70 -0.33 3.65
CA ARG A 199 16.93 -1.27 2.82
C ARG A 199 16.88 -0.83 1.36
N VAL A 200 16.63 0.45 1.11
CA VAL A 200 16.63 1.04 -0.24
C VAL A 200 18.02 1.02 -0.86
N THR A 201 19.06 1.33 -0.08
CA THR A 201 20.46 1.36 -0.56
C THR A 201 20.96 -0.04 -0.93
N ARG A 202 20.70 -1.06 -0.10
CA ARG A 202 21.03 -2.47 -0.44
C ARG A 202 20.35 -2.93 -1.73
N LYS A 203 19.12 -2.46 -2.00
CA LYS A 203 18.37 -2.79 -3.22
C LYS A 203 19.01 -2.14 -4.46
N LEU A 204 19.42 -0.88 -4.37
CA LEU A 204 20.13 -0.19 -5.47
C LEU A 204 21.48 -0.85 -5.79
N GLU A 205 22.21 -1.28 -4.77
CA GLU A 205 23.47 -2.02 -4.89
C GLU A 205 23.27 -3.42 -5.51
N ALA A 206 22.21 -4.13 -5.11
CA ALA A 206 21.84 -5.43 -5.69
C ALA A 206 21.42 -5.32 -7.16
N THR A 207 20.79 -4.21 -7.56
CA THR A 207 20.32 -4.00 -8.95
C THR A 207 21.44 -3.54 -9.89
N HIS A 208 22.55 -3.00 -9.36
CA HIS A 208 23.68 -2.48 -10.15
C HIS A 208 24.97 -3.31 -10.07
N SER A 209 24.91 -4.48 -9.44
CA SER A 209 26.04 -5.41 -9.41
C SER A 209 26.17 -6.16 -10.74
N ARG A 210 26.71 -5.50 -11.76
CA ARG A 210 27.68 -6.20 -12.63
C ARG A 210 28.98 -6.31 -11.83
N PRO A 211 29.61 -7.51 -11.73
CA PRO A 211 30.84 -7.64 -10.98
C PRO A 211 31.93 -6.80 -11.66
N GLY A 212 32.54 -5.85 -10.93
CA GLY A 212 33.89 -5.37 -11.25
C GLY A 212 34.17 -3.87 -11.36
N THR A 213 33.22 -2.95 -11.15
CA THR A 213 33.55 -1.51 -11.20
C THR A 213 33.15 -0.78 -9.92
N PRO A 214 34.12 -0.30 -9.11
CA PRO A 214 33.81 0.52 -7.94
C PRO A 214 33.06 1.78 -8.36
N VAL A 215 31.91 2.04 -7.75
CA VAL A 215 31.19 3.30 -7.92
C VAL A 215 32.03 4.40 -7.27
N SER A 216 32.45 5.41 -8.05
CA SER A 216 33.30 6.49 -7.54
C SER A 216 32.59 7.26 -6.41
N LYS A 217 33.37 7.77 -5.44
CA LYS A 217 32.84 8.58 -4.32
C LYS A 217 32.01 9.77 -4.80
N GLU A 218 32.35 10.33 -5.95
CA GLU A 218 31.63 11.43 -6.61
C GLU A 218 30.23 11.00 -7.10
N ARG A 219 30.10 9.77 -7.59
CA ARG A 219 28.81 9.21 -8.04
C ARG A 219 27.89 8.86 -6.85
N MET A 220 28.46 8.43 -5.73
CA MET A 220 27.72 8.25 -4.48
C MET A 220 27.24 9.59 -3.91
N GLN A 221 28.07 10.64 -3.98
CA GLN A 221 27.69 11.98 -3.55
C GLN A 221 26.61 12.60 -4.45
N PHE A 222 26.65 12.35 -5.76
CA PHE A 222 25.61 12.77 -6.70
C PHE A 222 24.25 12.10 -6.42
N LEU A 223 24.25 10.78 -6.16
CA LEU A 223 23.05 10.04 -5.79
C LEU A 223 22.51 10.46 -4.42
N ARG A 224 23.39 10.75 -3.46
CA ARG A 224 23.05 11.33 -2.15
C ARG A 224 22.33 12.68 -2.28
N ASN A 225 22.86 13.59 -3.10
CA ASN A 225 22.24 14.92 -3.27
C ASN A 225 20.86 14.82 -3.94
N ARG A 226 20.73 13.93 -4.94
CA ARG A 226 19.46 13.68 -5.63
C ARG A 226 18.40 13.01 -4.75
N ALA A 227 18.80 12.11 -3.85
CA ALA A 227 17.88 11.46 -2.89
C ALA A 227 17.42 12.41 -1.78
N LEU A 228 18.21 13.43 -1.45
CA LEU A 228 17.90 14.45 -0.42
C LEU A 228 17.26 15.73 -1.00
N GLY A 229 16.94 15.74 -2.30
CA GLY A 229 16.35 16.91 -2.97
C GLY A 229 17.22 18.17 -2.96
N ARG A 230 18.56 18.03 -2.93
CA ARG A 230 19.52 19.15 -2.97
C ARG A 230 20.35 19.16 -4.25
#